data_AF-A0A4Q7YAG6-F1
#
_entry.id   AF-A0A4Q7YAG6-F1
#
_cell.length_a   1.000
_cell.length_b   1.000
_cell.length_c   1.000
_cell.angle_alpha   90.00
_cell.angle_beta   90.00
_cell.angle_gamma   90.00
#
_symmetry.space_group_name_H-M   'P 1'
#
loop_
_entity.id
_entity.type
_entity.pdbx_description
1 polymer ?
#
loop_
_entity_poly.entity_id
_entity_poly.type
_entity_poly.pdbx_seq_one_letter_code
_entity_poly.pdbx_strand_id
1 'polypeptide(L)'
;MSSPRDGDRDGFDDGDGSGWREPPHLGSGGAEDEDRPNFVDRRKKPRDDEQPISARSWQPPGWDLPAAEPERPVPPPAAGPVPGDGPVPGAGRAPGDAPAPLDAPPPQGPPLPGQPPEAGGTDRRGRRRTPGAADQVFAYQGDLVGAQGWALQQGWTVSDGTTPQDAPLAEVIASSPVRATKDHRPGNVLRGRAGSLELVAFDVVYASGRYVVPEYAITAAPMLGTGPGFRLSPARFWRHRTGGMVPLASGDPAFDARWLLLAAEDDPRLHRLAQDPAVHGLLLGTDDGDEFWSGAGHVCAVRPDGHRPQLLEHHARLLSAIVAALGAGGY
;
A
#
# COMPACT_ATOMS: atom_id res chain seq x y z
N MET A 1 43.56 21.76 -46.30
CA MET A 1 42.87 22.50 -45.21
C MET A 1 43.18 21.76 -43.92
N SER A 2 43.76 22.46 -42.95
CA SER A 2 44.41 21.96 -41.74
C SER A 2 43.44 21.75 -40.55
N SER A 3 43.48 20.54 -39.96
CA SER A 3 43.78 20.20 -38.54
C SER A 3 42.88 20.74 -37.36
N PRO A 4 43.09 20.32 -36.08
CA PRO A 4 42.54 19.11 -35.42
C PRO A 4 42.15 19.28 -33.91
N ARG A 5 41.74 18.20 -33.22
CA ARG A 5 42.02 17.82 -31.78
C ARG A 5 41.20 16.56 -31.45
N ASP A 6 41.76 15.37 -31.21
CA ASP A 6 42.64 14.87 -30.13
C ASP A 6 42.16 15.17 -28.70
N GLY A 7 42.02 14.09 -27.91
CA GLY A 7 41.81 14.14 -26.46
C GLY A 7 41.13 12.91 -25.85
N ASP A 8 41.80 11.75 -25.93
CA ASP A 8 42.04 10.77 -24.85
C ASP A 8 40.89 10.35 -23.91
N ARG A 9 40.52 9.07 -24.00
CA ARG A 9 40.01 8.29 -22.87
C ARG A 9 40.59 6.88 -22.91
N ASP A 10 41.79 6.77 -22.37
CA ASP A 10 42.42 5.51 -21.98
C ASP A 10 41.70 4.89 -20.77
N GLY A 11 41.71 3.56 -20.72
CA GLY A 11 41.76 2.82 -19.45
C GLY A 11 40.50 2.06 -19.05
N PHE A 12 40.10 1.06 -19.82
CA PHE A 12 39.37 -0.10 -19.28
C PHE A 12 39.96 -1.37 -19.92
N ASP A 13 41.15 -1.75 -19.47
CA ASP A 13 41.55 -3.15 -19.48
C ASP A 13 42.36 -3.45 -18.21
N ASP A 14 42.02 -4.59 -17.62
CA ASP A 14 42.86 -5.51 -16.84
C ASP A 14 42.00 -6.23 -15.79
N GLY A 15 41.89 -7.56 -15.94
CA GLY A 15 41.72 -8.44 -14.78
C GLY A 15 40.74 -9.60 -14.94
N ASP A 16 41.07 -10.52 -15.82
CA ASP A 16 40.98 -11.98 -15.63
C ASP A 16 39.77 -12.57 -14.89
N GLY A 17 38.88 -13.15 -15.71
CA GLY A 17 37.88 -14.12 -15.29
C GLY A 17 38.49 -15.31 -14.56
N SER A 18 38.28 -15.36 -13.24
CA SER A 18 38.23 -16.61 -12.48
C SER A 18 37.50 -16.38 -11.15
N GLY A 19 36.46 -17.17 -10.88
CA GLY A 19 35.90 -17.24 -9.53
C GLY A 19 34.60 -18.02 -9.37
N TRP A 20 33.66 -17.93 -10.31
CA TRP A 20 32.42 -18.70 -10.21
C TRP A 20 32.56 -20.06 -10.89
N ARG A 21 32.73 -21.11 -10.09
CA ARG A 21 32.53 -22.50 -10.51
C ARG A 21 31.17 -22.98 -10.02
N GLU A 22 30.35 -23.46 -10.94
CA GLU A 22 29.07 -24.07 -10.61
C GLU A 22 29.27 -25.34 -9.77
N PRO A 23 28.49 -25.56 -8.69
CA PRO A 23 28.60 -26.74 -7.85
C PRO A 23 28.32 -28.04 -8.63
N PRO A 24 29.10 -29.12 -8.40
CA PRO A 24 29.03 -30.37 -9.18
C PRO A 24 27.73 -31.18 -9.00
N HIS A 25 26.77 -30.72 -8.20
CA HIS A 25 25.44 -31.33 -8.10
C HIS A 25 24.41 -30.73 -9.08
N LEU A 26 24.79 -29.74 -9.90
CA LEU A 26 23.93 -29.09 -10.90
C LEU A 26 24.23 -29.48 -12.37
N GLY A 27 25.02 -30.54 -12.60
CA GLY A 27 24.84 -31.40 -13.77
C GLY A 27 25.85 -31.24 -14.91
N SER A 28 26.86 -32.11 -14.89
CA SER A 28 27.48 -32.65 -16.11
C SER A 28 26.50 -33.67 -16.72
N GLY A 29 25.74 -33.27 -17.74
CA GLY A 29 24.75 -34.12 -18.39
C GLY A 29 24.75 -33.92 -19.90
N GLY A 30 25.88 -34.16 -20.56
CA GLY A 30 25.96 -34.26 -22.00
C GLY A 30 25.98 -35.73 -22.44
N ALA A 31 24.82 -36.26 -22.81
CA ALA A 31 24.65 -37.31 -23.82
C ALA A 31 23.14 -37.51 -24.09
N GLU A 32 22.74 -37.20 -25.32
CA GLU A 32 21.63 -37.78 -26.09
C GLU A 32 20.22 -37.82 -25.46
N ASP A 33 19.37 -36.86 -25.86
CA ASP A 33 17.91 -37.01 -25.83
C ASP A 33 17.31 -36.16 -26.99
N GLU A 34 17.76 -36.45 -28.22
CA GLU A 34 17.15 -35.97 -29.47
C GLU A 34 15.78 -36.65 -29.68
N ASP A 35 14.75 -36.27 -28.91
CA ASP A 35 13.33 -36.42 -29.35
C ASP A 35 12.30 -35.79 -28.39
N ARG A 36 12.60 -34.63 -27.79
CA ARG A 36 11.62 -33.88 -26.98
C ARG A 36 10.97 -32.77 -27.81
N PRO A 37 9.63 -32.76 -27.99
CA PRO A 37 8.95 -31.71 -28.74
C PRO A 37 9.15 -30.34 -28.08
N ASN A 38 9.39 -29.33 -28.93
CA ASN A 38 9.59 -27.94 -28.55
C ASN A 38 8.43 -27.41 -27.69
N PHE A 39 8.71 -26.44 -26.82
CA PHE A 39 7.78 -25.77 -25.90
C PHE A 39 6.48 -25.29 -26.57
N VAL A 40 6.52 -24.98 -27.86
CA VAL A 40 5.36 -24.57 -28.67
C VAL A 40 4.39 -25.74 -28.93
N ASP A 41 4.89 -26.96 -29.11
CA ASP A 41 4.06 -28.15 -29.35
C ASP A 41 3.41 -28.69 -28.07
N ARG A 42 4.04 -28.44 -26.91
CA ARG A 42 3.51 -28.82 -25.59
C ARG A 42 2.25 -28.03 -25.20
N ARG A 43 2.01 -26.86 -25.81
CA ARG A 43 0.78 -26.05 -25.60
C ARG A 43 -0.43 -26.49 -26.43
N LYS A 44 -0.25 -27.38 -27.41
CA LYS A 44 -1.34 -27.82 -28.32
C LYS A 44 -2.00 -29.15 -27.93
N LYS A 45 -1.47 -29.87 -26.92
CA LYS A 45 -2.13 -31.04 -26.36
C LYS A 45 -2.99 -30.64 -25.16
N PRO A 46 -4.30 -30.97 -25.14
CA PRO A 46 -5.09 -30.90 -23.92
C PRO A 46 -4.42 -31.75 -22.84
N ARG A 47 -4.35 -31.22 -21.62
CA ARG A 47 -3.82 -31.95 -20.47
C ARG A 47 -4.95 -32.83 -19.93
N ASP A 48 -4.86 -34.14 -20.15
CA ASP A 48 -5.79 -35.14 -19.60
C ASP A 48 -5.53 -35.42 -18.11
N ASP A 49 -5.42 -34.37 -17.29
CA ASP A 49 -5.39 -34.45 -15.83
C ASP A 49 -6.45 -33.51 -15.23
N GLU A 50 -7.72 -33.76 -15.54
CA GLU A 50 -8.82 -33.28 -14.70
C GLU A 50 -8.96 -34.22 -13.48
N GLN A 51 -7.98 -34.16 -12.58
CA GLN A 51 -8.21 -34.54 -11.19
C GLN A 51 -8.39 -33.25 -10.37
N PRO A 52 -9.60 -32.94 -9.87
CA PRO A 52 -9.78 -31.80 -9.00
C PRO A 52 -8.94 -32.05 -7.74
N ILE A 53 -7.98 -31.16 -7.49
CA ILE A 53 -7.26 -31.09 -6.22
C ILE A 53 -8.33 -30.72 -5.18
N SER A 54 -8.97 -31.74 -4.62
CA SER A 54 -9.97 -31.57 -3.58
C SER A 54 -9.31 -30.81 -2.43
N ALA A 55 -9.99 -29.78 -1.92
CA ALA A 55 -9.54 -28.86 -0.88
C ALA A 55 -9.21 -29.52 0.49
N ARG A 56 -9.09 -30.85 0.53
CA ARG A 56 -8.85 -31.68 1.71
C ARG A 56 -7.40 -32.12 1.91
N SER A 57 -6.50 -31.89 0.95
CA SER A 57 -5.11 -32.39 1.04
C SER A 57 -4.15 -31.50 1.84
N TRP A 58 -4.54 -30.26 2.17
CA TRP A 58 -3.69 -29.31 2.91
C TRP A 58 -4.13 -29.07 4.37
N GLN A 59 -5.23 -29.69 4.82
CA GLN A 59 -5.70 -29.50 6.20
C GLN A 59 -5.06 -30.53 7.15
N PRO A 60 -4.32 -30.10 8.19
CA PRO A 60 -3.79 -31.00 9.21
C PRO A 60 -4.93 -31.62 10.06
N PRO A 61 -4.75 -32.81 10.64
CA PRO A 61 -5.78 -33.46 11.46
C PRO A 61 -6.18 -32.57 12.66
N GLY A 62 -7.48 -32.29 12.82
CA GLY A 62 -8.01 -31.54 13.97
C GLY A 62 -8.37 -30.06 13.72
N TRP A 63 -8.37 -29.62 12.46
CA TRP A 63 -8.73 -28.25 12.05
C TRP A 63 -10.15 -28.07 11.47
N ASP A 64 -11.00 -29.08 11.63
CA ASP A 64 -12.41 -28.97 11.28
C ASP A 64 -13.14 -28.08 12.30
N LEU A 65 -13.40 -26.84 11.92
CA LEU A 65 -14.34 -25.99 12.65
C LEU A 65 -15.77 -26.50 12.41
N PRO A 66 -16.63 -26.59 13.44
CA PRO A 66 -18.04 -26.91 13.23
C PRO A 66 -18.67 -25.85 12.32
N ALA A 67 -19.58 -26.28 11.45
CA ALA A 67 -20.32 -25.38 10.58
C ALA A 67 -21.02 -24.30 11.43
N ALA A 68 -20.66 -23.03 11.22
CA ALA A 68 -21.32 -21.93 11.89
C ALA A 68 -22.74 -21.82 11.33
N GLU A 69 -23.73 -22.28 12.08
CA GLU A 69 -25.14 -22.01 11.80
C GLU A 69 -25.40 -20.51 12.06
N PRO A 70 -25.85 -19.73 11.06
CA PRO A 70 -26.19 -18.34 11.29
C PRO A 70 -27.56 -18.24 11.97
N GLU A 71 -27.60 -18.20 13.30
CA GLU A 71 -28.77 -17.67 14.01
C GLU A 71 -28.82 -16.14 13.85
N ARG A 72 -29.50 -15.68 12.80
CA ARG A 72 -30.00 -14.30 12.75
C ARG A 72 -31.53 -14.34 12.64
N PRO A 73 -32.28 -13.78 13.61
CA PRO A 73 -33.72 -13.67 13.48
C PRO A 73 -34.07 -12.82 12.26
N VAL A 74 -34.90 -13.39 11.37
CA VAL A 74 -35.49 -12.68 10.24
C VAL A 74 -36.59 -11.76 10.78
N PRO A 75 -36.53 -10.43 10.59
CA PRO A 75 -37.64 -9.55 10.94
C PRO A 75 -38.85 -9.84 10.03
N PRO A 76 -40.09 -9.83 10.56
CA PRO A 76 -41.27 -10.15 9.77
C PRO A 76 -41.50 -9.10 8.66
N PRO A 77 -42.06 -9.51 7.50
CA PRO A 77 -42.34 -8.60 6.40
C PRO A 77 -43.39 -7.56 6.80
N ALA A 78 -43.13 -6.30 6.44
CA ALA A 78 -44.05 -5.19 6.64
C ALA A 78 -45.39 -5.48 5.94
N ALA A 79 -46.47 -5.42 6.71
CA ALA A 79 -47.83 -5.48 6.21
C ALA A 79 -48.07 -4.34 5.21
N GLY A 80 -48.68 -4.69 4.08
CA GLY A 80 -49.03 -3.76 3.01
C GLY A 80 -50.08 -2.70 3.40
N PRO A 81 -50.37 -1.77 2.48
CA PRO A 81 -51.14 -0.56 2.75
C PRO A 81 -52.63 -0.86 2.96
N VAL A 82 -53.19 -0.27 4.03
CA VAL A 82 -54.62 -0.30 4.37
C VAL A 82 -55.33 0.85 3.63
N PRO A 83 -56.47 0.62 2.96
CA PRO A 83 -57.22 1.66 2.24
C PRO A 83 -58.32 2.31 3.09
N GLY A 84 -58.49 3.63 2.91
CA GLY A 84 -59.77 4.36 2.99
C GLY A 84 -60.19 4.92 4.36
N ASP A 85 -60.25 6.26 4.48
CA ASP A 85 -61.52 7.04 4.52
C ASP A 85 -61.22 8.53 4.84
N GLY A 86 -61.82 9.46 4.04
CA GLY A 86 -61.48 10.90 3.91
C GLY A 86 -61.99 11.85 5.02
N PRO A 87 -62.31 13.15 4.75
CA PRO A 87 -62.19 13.95 3.51
C PRO A 87 -61.47 15.32 3.70
N VAL A 88 -60.93 15.88 2.60
CA VAL A 88 -60.49 17.29 2.51
C VAL A 88 -61.22 17.95 1.33
N PRO A 89 -61.93 19.08 1.48
CA PRO A 89 -62.56 19.76 0.36
C PRO A 89 -61.69 20.93 -0.14
N GLY A 90 -61.62 21.09 -1.46
CA GLY A 90 -61.33 22.39 -2.07
C GLY A 90 -60.29 22.39 -3.18
N ALA A 91 -60.70 22.04 -4.40
CA ALA A 91 -60.18 22.67 -5.61
C ALA A 91 -61.18 22.50 -6.76
N GLY A 92 -61.63 23.63 -7.29
CA GLY A 92 -62.62 23.70 -8.36
C GLY A 92 -62.11 23.16 -9.69
N ARG A 93 -63.07 22.64 -10.46
CA ARG A 93 -62.96 22.06 -11.81
C ARG A 93 -63.23 23.14 -12.86
N ALA A 94 -62.56 23.05 -14.02
CA ALA A 94 -63.11 23.01 -15.39
C ALA A 94 -62.02 23.32 -16.47
N PRO A 95 -62.23 23.05 -17.78
CA PRO A 95 -62.26 21.70 -18.38
C PRO A 95 -61.55 21.60 -19.77
N GLY A 96 -61.41 20.39 -20.31
CA GLY A 96 -61.44 20.15 -21.77
C GLY A 96 -60.11 19.74 -22.41
N ASP A 97 -59.93 18.44 -22.68
CA ASP A 97 -60.13 17.89 -24.03
C ASP A 97 -59.97 16.36 -24.03
N ALA A 98 -60.85 15.69 -24.76
CA ALA A 98 -60.94 14.23 -24.88
C ALA A 98 -59.99 13.67 -25.95
N PRO A 99 -59.53 12.40 -25.87
CA PRO A 99 -58.66 11.77 -26.85
C PRO A 99 -59.45 11.04 -27.96
N ALA A 100 -58.86 10.94 -29.15
CA ALA A 100 -59.34 10.14 -30.30
C ALA A 100 -58.13 9.41 -30.97
N PRO A 101 -58.33 8.30 -31.71
CA PRO A 101 -57.61 7.05 -31.44
C PRO A 101 -56.58 6.58 -32.52
N LEU A 102 -56.02 5.40 -32.22
CA LEU A 102 -54.95 4.58 -32.80
C LEU A 102 -54.91 4.34 -34.33
N ASP A 103 -53.70 3.93 -34.75
CA ASP A 103 -53.29 3.11 -35.92
C ASP A 103 -52.86 3.80 -37.24
N ALA A 104 -51.53 3.98 -37.40
CA ALA A 104 -50.82 3.84 -38.69
C ALA A 104 -49.30 3.64 -38.49
N PRO A 105 -48.65 2.60 -39.06
CA PRO A 105 -47.19 2.48 -39.07
C PRO A 105 -46.57 3.34 -40.20
N PRO A 106 -45.40 3.98 -40.00
CA PRO A 106 -44.76 4.78 -41.05
C PRO A 106 -44.04 3.89 -42.10
N PRO A 107 -43.98 4.31 -43.38
CA PRO A 107 -43.39 3.54 -44.47
C PRO A 107 -41.85 3.58 -44.45
N GLN A 108 -41.23 2.43 -44.75
CA GLN A 108 -39.78 2.28 -44.91
C GLN A 108 -39.31 2.94 -46.21
N GLY A 109 -38.49 4.00 -46.09
CA GLY A 109 -37.78 4.62 -47.21
C GLY A 109 -36.46 3.88 -47.56
N PRO A 110 -35.92 4.09 -48.77
CA PRO A 110 -34.69 3.44 -49.23
C PRO A 110 -33.43 3.90 -48.45
N PRO A 111 -32.41 3.04 -48.28
CA PRO A 111 -31.30 3.30 -47.36
C PRO A 111 -30.33 4.39 -47.86
N LEU A 112 -29.92 5.27 -46.95
CA LEU A 112 -28.90 6.30 -47.15
C LEU A 112 -27.48 5.69 -47.07
N PRO A 113 -26.51 6.16 -47.90
CA PRO A 113 -25.12 5.70 -47.83
C PRO A 113 -24.38 6.38 -46.67
N GLY A 114 -23.81 5.59 -45.76
CA GLY A 114 -22.91 6.11 -44.70
C GLY A 114 -23.04 5.48 -43.31
N GLN A 115 -23.46 4.23 -43.17
CA GLN A 115 -23.41 3.53 -41.88
C GLN A 115 -21.99 2.99 -41.59
N PRO A 116 -21.40 3.27 -40.41
CA PRO A 116 -20.23 2.53 -39.92
C PRO A 116 -20.64 1.08 -39.61
N PRO A 117 -19.73 0.09 -39.78
CA PRO A 117 -20.10 -1.31 -39.76
C PRO A 117 -20.62 -1.73 -38.38
N GLU A 118 -21.69 -2.54 -38.41
CA GLU A 118 -22.25 -3.24 -37.26
C GLU A 118 -21.17 -4.07 -36.57
N ALA A 119 -20.68 -3.57 -35.43
CA ALA A 119 -19.85 -4.36 -34.53
C ALA A 119 -20.75 -5.39 -33.85
N GLY A 120 -20.56 -6.66 -34.22
CA GLY A 120 -21.21 -7.80 -33.58
C GLY A 120 -21.12 -7.71 -32.06
N GLY A 121 -22.29 -7.70 -31.43
CA GLY A 121 -22.43 -7.73 -29.98
C GLY A 121 -21.78 -8.98 -29.42
N THR A 122 -20.68 -8.79 -28.69
CA THR A 122 -20.31 -9.69 -27.61
C THR A 122 -20.47 -8.89 -26.33
N ASP A 123 -21.38 -9.36 -25.48
CA ASP A 123 -21.61 -8.87 -24.12
C ASP A 123 -20.29 -8.93 -23.30
N ARG A 124 -19.43 -7.92 -23.43
CA ARG A 124 -18.41 -7.62 -22.43
C ARG A 124 -19.07 -6.81 -21.32
N ARG A 125 -19.97 -7.46 -20.57
CA ARG A 125 -20.14 -7.10 -19.16
C ARG A 125 -18.78 -7.31 -18.53
N GLY A 126 -18.07 -6.21 -18.29
CA GLY A 126 -16.79 -6.19 -17.59
C GLY A 126 -16.95 -6.97 -16.29
N ARG A 127 -16.48 -8.21 -16.29
CA ARG A 127 -16.41 -9.05 -15.11
C ARG A 127 -15.49 -8.29 -14.15
N ARG A 128 -16.05 -7.57 -13.17
CA ARG A 128 -15.29 -7.06 -12.03
C ARG A 128 -14.56 -8.28 -11.49
N ARG A 129 -13.23 -8.33 -11.66
CA ARG A 129 -12.41 -9.38 -11.07
C ARG A 129 -12.59 -9.22 -9.57
N THR A 130 -13.19 -10.22 -8.93
CA THR A 130 -13.16 -10.33 -7.48
C THR A 130 -11.70 -10.53 -7.09
N PRO A 131 -11.11 -9.64 -6.28
CA PRO A 131 -9.71 -9.78 -5.87
C PRO A 131 -9.48 -11.14 -5.22
N GLY A 132 -8.45 -11.86 -5.68
CA GLY A 132 -8.09 -13.15 -5.11
C GLY A 132 -7.51 -12.99 -3.69
N ALA A 133 -7.28 -14.11 -2.99
CA ALA A 133 -6.71 -14.08 -1.64
C ALA A 133 -5.35 -13.33 -1.58
N ALA A 134 -4.54 -13.42 -2.63
CA ALA A 134 -3.28 -12.66 -2.73
C ALA A 134 -3.52 -11.15 -2.87
N ASP A 135 -4.50 -10.73 -3.68
CA ASP A 135 -4.84 -9.30 -3.85
C ASP A 135 -5.43 -8.68 -2.58
N GLN A 136 -6.08 -9.49 -1.73
CA GLN A 136 -6.60 -9.06 -0.43
C GLN A 136 -5.49 -8.79 0.59
N VAL A 137 -4.35 -9.51 0.50
CA VAL A 137 -3.18 -9.28 1.36
C VAL A 137 -2.47 -7.97 1.00
N PHE A 138 -2.49 -7.59 -0.28
CA PHE A 138 -1.93 -6.32 -0.77
C PHE A 138 -2.98 -5.22 -0.92
N ALA A 139 -4.19 -5.43 -0.39
CA ALA A 139 -5.25 -4.44 -0.46
C ALA A 139 -4.86 -3.23 0.39
N TYR A 140 -4.92 -2.04 -0.21
CA TYR A 140 -4.79 -0.77 0.50
C TYR A 140 -5.81 -0.71 1.65
N GLN A 141 -5.33 -0.51 2.88
CA GLN A 141 -6.15 -0.43 4.10
C GLN A 141 -6.21 0.99 4.67
N GLY A 142 -5.79 2.00 3.90
CA GLY A 142 -5.97 3.39 4.30
C GLY A 142 -7.44 3.80 4.33
N ASP A 143 -7.78 4.62 5.32
CA ASP A 143 -9.10 5.23 5.48
C ASP A 143 -8.91 6.74 5.59
N LEU A 144 -8.78 7.38 4.43
CA LEU A 144 -8.49 8.81 4.36
C LEU A 144 -9.59 9.65 5.04
N VAL A 145 -10.85 9.32 4.78
CA VAL A 145 -11.99 10.08 5.34
C VAL A 145 -12.05 9.88 6.84
N GLY A 146 -11.87 8.66 7.34
CA GLY A 146 -11.81 8.37 8.77
C GLY A 146 -10.61 9.04 9.44
N ALA A 147 -9.43 9.02 8.80
CA ALA A 147 -8.22 9.65 9.34
C ALA A 147 -8.37 11.18 9.45
N GLN A 148 -8.89 11.85 8.42
CA GLN A 148 -9.15 13.29 8.46
C GLN A 148 -10.24 13.65 9.48
N GLY A 149 -11.33 12.87 9.53
CA GLY A 149 -12.40 13.07 10.50
C GLY A 149 -11.92 12.91 11.95
N TRP A 150 -11.14 11.86 12.22
CA TRP A 150 -10.49 11.64 13.51
C TRP A 150 -9.54 12.80 13.85
N ALA A 151 -8.70 13.24 12.90
CA ALA A 151 -7.75 14.33 13.12
C ALA A 151 -8.47 15.62 13.56
N LEU A 152 -9.54 16.00 12.85
CA LEU A 152 -10.34 17.16 13.21
C LEU A 152 -10.97 17.03 14.61
N GLN A 153 -11.43 15.83 14.99
CA GLN A 153 -11.96 15.57 16.35
C GLN A 153 -10.89 15.70 17.43
N GLN A 154 -9.64 15.35 17.12
CA GLN A 154 -8.48 15.53 18.02
C GLN A 154 -7.94 16.98 18.00
N GLY A 155 -8.56 17.90 17.25
CA GLY A 155 -8.09 19.28 17.11
C GLY A 155 -6.85 19.43 16.22
N TRP A 156 -6.54 18.43 15.39
CA TRP A 156 -5.45 18.48 14.42
C TRP A 156 -5.90 19.24 13.17
N THR A 157 -4.94 19.87 12.50
CA THR A 157 -5.15 20.57 11.23
C THR A 157 -4.94 19.63 10.04
N VAL A 158 -5.72 19.81 8.99
CA VAL A 158 -5.65 19.02 7.75
C VAL A 158 -5.21 19.91 6.59
N SER A 159 -4.37 19.37 5.70
CA SER A 159 -3.95 19.98 4.43
C SER A 159 -3.91 18.92 3.33
N ASP A 160 -4.04 19.32 2.07
CA ASP A 160 -3.89 18.43 0.91
C ASP A 160 -2.42 18.15 0.54
N GLY A 161 -1.46 18.75 1.25
CA GLY A 161 -0.02 18.60 1.01
C GLY A 161 0.57 19.63 0.05
N THR A 162 -0.20 20.63 -0.37
CA THR A 162 0.25 21.65 -1.32
C THR A 162 0.55 23.02 -0.69
N THR A 163 0.35 23.16 0.62
CA THR A 163 0.58 24.43 1.31
C THR A 163 2.08 24.72 1.45
N PRO A 164 2.51 25.99 1.58
CA PRO A 164 3.92 26.30 1.85
C PRO A 164 4.49 25.60 3.10
N GLN A 165 3.66 25.34 4.10
CA GLN A 165 4.01 24.63 5.32
C GLN A 165 4.27 23.12 5.09
N ASP A 166 3.79 22.56 3.98
CA ASP A 166 4.00 21.17 3.57
C ASP A 166 5.28 20.98 2.76
N ALA A 167 5.89 22.05 2.24
CA ALA A 167 7.08 21.96 1.38
C ALA A 167 8.26 21.16 2.01
N PRO A 168 8.58 21.30 3.31
CA PRO A 168 9.64 20.51 3.94
C PRO A 168 9.36 18.98 3.98
N LEU A 169 8.11 18.54 3.83
CA LEU A 169 7.78 17.10 3.84
C LEU A 169 8.37 16.37 2.62
N ALA A 170 8.69 17.08 1.54
CA ALA A 170 9.42 16.49 0.41
C ALA A 170 10.82 16.01 0.81
N GLU A 171 11.50 16.70 1.73
CA GLU A 171 12.80 16.29 2.27
C GLU A 171 12.67 15.05 3.17
N VAL A 172 11.57 14.96 3.93
CA VAL A 172 11.24 13.76 4.71
C VAL A 172 11.08 12.55 3.78
N ILE A 173 10.33 12.70 2.68
CA ILE A 173 10.17 11.64 1.66
C ILE A 173 11.50 11.29 1.02
N ALA A 174 12.33 12.27 0.67
CA ALA A 174 13.65 12.04 0.06
C ALA A 174 14.60 11.25 0.99
N SER A 175 14.54 11.52 2.31
CA SER A 175 15.32 10.79 3.32
C SER A 175 14.76 9.41 3.66
N SER A 176 13.53 9.13 3.25
CA SER A 176 12.81 7.94 3.68
C SER A 176 13.40 6.63 3.12
N PRO A 177 13.15 5.52 3.81
CA PRO A 177 13.52 4.20 3.32
C PRO A 177 12.65 3.72 2.15
N VAL A 178 11.60 4.44 1.74
CA VAL A 178 10.69 4.03 0.66
C VAL A 178 11.22 4.42 -0.72
N ARG A 179 10.90 3.63 -1.75
CA ARG A 179 11.35 3.90 -3.13
C ARG A 179 10.58 5.00 -3.85
N ALA A 180 10.51 6.19 -3.26
CA ALA A 180 9.90 7.34 -3.89
C ALA A 180 10.59 7.71 -5.21
N THR A 181 9.76 7.97 -6.22
CA THR A 181 10.14 8.55 -7.53
C THR A 181 9.83 10.04 -7.54
N LYS A 182 10.22 10.74 -8.61
CA LYS A 182 9.93 12.18 -8.80
C LYS A 182 8.44 12.54 -8.80
N ASP A 183 7.55 11.58 -9.04
CA ASP A 183 6.11 11.78 -9.12
C ASP A 183 5.42 11.60 -7.74
N HIS A 184 6.20 11.27 -6.72
CA HIS A 184 5.72 11.18 -5.35
C HIS A 184 5.76 12.54 -4.68
N ARG A 185 4.72 12.84 -3.91
CA ARG A 185 4.60 14.08 -3.13
C ARG A 185 3.85 13.83 -1.82
N PRO A 186 4.01 14.69 -0.82
CA PRO A 186 3.15 14.64 0.36
C PRO A 186 1.70 14.91 -0.04
N GLY A 187 0.78 14.18 0.58
CA GLY A 187 -0.66 14.41 0.48
C GLY A 187 -1.35 14.05 1.79
N ASN A 188 -2.62 14.43 1.93
CA ASN A 188 -3.45 14.06 3.08
C ASN A 188 -2.80 14.38 4.44
N VAL A 189 -2.19 15.57 4.54
CA VAL A 189 -1.36 15.93 5.67
C VAL A 189 -2.22 16.27 6.88
N LEU A 190 -1.87 15.71 8.03
CA LEU A 190 -2.49 15.88 9.33
C LEU A 190 -1.40 16.39 10.29
N ARG A 191 -1.66 17.49 11.00
CA ARG A 191 -0.73 18.03 12.02
C ARG A 191 -1.43 18.27 13.32
N GLY A 192 -0.80 17.85 14.40
CA GLY A 192 -1.25 18.19 15.73
C GLY A 192 -0.45 17.46 16.79
N ARG A 193 -0.98 17.46 18.00
CA ARG A 193 -0.28 16.94 19.17
C ARG A 193 -0.83 15.57 19.56
N ALA A 194 0.07 14.62 19.84
CA ALA A 194 -0.22 13.36 20.51
C ALA A 194 0.59 13.30 21.82
N GLY A 195 -0.09 13.44 22.96
CA GLY A 195 0.58 13.51 24.25
C GLY A 195 1.56 14.69 24.33
N SER A 196 2.84 14.41 24.53
CA SER A 196 3.91 15.43 24.56
C SER A 196 4.53 15.72 23.19
N LEU A 197 4.24 14.93 22.16
CA LEU A 197 4.82 15.10 20.83
C LEU A 197 3.94 15.94 19.92
N GLU A 198 4.55 16.90 19.25
CA GLU A 198 4.03 17.45 18.00
C GLU A 198 4.28 16.42 16.89
N LEU A 199 3.28 16.15 16.06
CA LEU A 199 3.36 15.18 14.98
C LEU A 199 2.86 15.78 13.67
N VAL A 200 3.48 15.36 12.58
CA VAL A 200 2.95 15.49 11.22
C VAL A 200 2.80 14.10 10.62
N ALA A 201 1.59 13.76 10.21
CA ALA A 201 1.27 12.54 9.50
C ALA A 201 0.85 12.88 8.07
N PHE A 202 1.32 12.14 7.08
CA PHE A 202 0.97 12.39 5.69
C PHE A 202 1.15 11.12 4.85
N ASP A 203 0.39 11.03 3.78
CA ASP A 203 0.58 9.97 2.80
C ASP A 203 1.62 10.40 1.76
N VAL A 204 2.49 9.47 1.37
CA VAL A 204 3.30 9.58 0.16
C VAL A 204 2.42 9.15 -1.00
N VAL A 205 2.03 10.14 -1.80
CA VAL A 205 1.06 9.92 -2.87
C VAL A 205 1.77 9.91 -4.22
N TYR A 206 1.57 8.84 -4.98
CA TYR A 206 1.93 8.79 -6.39
C TYR A 206 0.93 9.62 -7.21
N ALA A 207 1.41 10.70 -7.82
CA ALA A 207 0.60 11.59 -8.64
C ALA A 207 1.00 11.45 -10.12
N SER A 208 0.16 10.81 -10.93
CA SER A 208 0.36 10.66 -12.38
C SER A 208 -0.88 11.08 -13.15
N GLY A 209 -0.79 12.24 -13.81
CA GLY A 209 -1.90 12.83 -14.55
C GLY A 209 -3.10 13.13 -13.65
N ARG A 210 -4.17 12.33 -13.79
CA ARG A 210 -5.39 12.44 -12.97
C ARG A 210 -5.43 11.46 -11.80
N TYR A 211 -4.43 10.59 -11.66
CA TYR A 211 -4.39 9.58 -10.61
C TYR A 211 -3.56 10.07 -9.44
N VAL A 212 -4.10 9.90 -8.24
CA VAL A 212 -3.52 10.27 -6.95
C VAL A 212 -3.74 9.06 -6.05
N VAL A 213 -2.69 8.27 -5.84
CA VAL A 213 -2.75 7.00 -5.09
C VAL A 213 -1.82 7.07 -3.88
N PRO A 214 -2.35 7.06 -2.64
CA PRO A 214 -1.52 6.92 -1.46
C PRO A 214 -0.84 5.53 -1.45
N GLU A 215 0.49 5.50 -1.38
CA GLU A 215 1.24 4.24 -1.34
C GLU A 215 1.88 3.96 0.01
N TYR A 216 2.21 5.01 0.76
CA TYR A 216 2.86 4.90 2.07
C TYR A 216 2.28 5.93 3.04
N ALA A 217 2.24 5.58 4.31
CA ALA A 217 1.81 6.43 5.40
C ALA A 217 3.04 6.77 6.24
N ILE A 218 3.43 8.04 6.27
CA ILE A 218 4.52 8.54 7.11
C ILE A 218 3.95 9.34 8.28
N THR A 219 4.39 9.01 9.49
CA THR A 219 4.20 9.89 10.66
C THR A 219 5.57 10.32 11.16
N ALA A 220 5.75 11.61 11.40
CA ALA A 220 7.03 12.19 11.76
C ALA A 220 6.89 13.10 12.99
N ALA A 221 7.82 12.93 13.93
CA ALA A 221 7.99 13.77 15.10
C ALA A 221 9.22 14.68 14.88
N PRO A 222 9.08 16.02 14.91
CA PRO A 222 10.21 16.92 14.76
C PRO A 222 11.13 16.79 15.98
N MET A 223 12.44 16.81 15.74
CA MET A 223 13.45 16.76 16.80
C MET A 223 14.01 18.14 17.09
N LEU A 224 14.27 18.40 18.38
CA LEU A 224 15.04 19.58 18.79
C LEU A 224 16.53 19.29 18.56
N GLY A 225 17.15 20.04 17.64
CA GLY A 225 18.57 19.91 17.30
C GLY A 225 18.89 18.72 16.39
N THR A 226 20.19 18.41 16.25
CA THR A 226 20.66 17.31 15.40
C THR A 226 20.53 15.96 16.14
N GLY A 227 19.56 15.16 15.72
CA GLY A 227 19.38 13.78 16.18
C GLY A 227 20.43 12.83 15.58
N PRO A 228 20.64 11.64 16.20
CA PRO A 228 21.52 10.64 15.62
C PRO A 228 20.94 10.07 14.33
N GLY A 229 21.79 9.78 13.35
CA GLY A 229 21.40 9.10 12.11
C GLY A 229 21.13 7.62 12.36
N PHE A 230 19.88 7.16 12.20
CA PHE A 230 19.54 5.75 12.36
C PHE A 230 18.41 5.27 11.44
N ARG A 231 18.28 3.95 11.36
CA ARG A 231 17.15 3.25 10.78
C ARG A 231 16.84 2.00 11.60
N LEU A 232 15.60 1.82 12.01
CA LEU A 232 15.12 0.67 12.78
C LEU A 232 14.07 -0.05 11.96
N SER A 233 14.37 -1.29 11.58
CA SER A 233 13.60 -2.03 10.58
C SER A 233 13.32 -3.46 11.05
N PRO A 234 12.20 -4.06 10.64
CA PRO A 234 12.02 -5.49 10.74
C PRO A 234 13.17 -6.23 10.04
N ALA A 235 13.75 -7.24 10.68
CA ALA A 235 14.90 -7.99 10.16
C ALA A 235 14.59 -8.67 8.82
N ARG A 236 13.31 -9.00 8.57
CA ARG A 236 12.80 -9.59 7.33
C ARG A 236 12.67 -8.60 6.16
N PHE A 237 12.68 -7.29 6.41
CA PHE A 237 12.53 -6.30 5.35
C PHE A 237 13.80 -6.23 4.49
N TRP A 238 13.58 -6.04 3.18
CA TRP A 238 14.68 -5.79 2.27
C TRP A 238 15.27 -4.40 2.51
N ARG A 239 16.52 -4.38 2.94
CA ARG A 239 17.27 -3.14 3.21
C ARG A 239 17.88 -2.59 1.93
N HIS A 240 17.60 -1.33 1.64
CA HIS A 240 18.18 -0.58 0.53
C HIS A 240 18.38 0.86 0.97
N ARG A 241 19.31 1.60 0.36
CA ARG A 241 19.67 2.98 0.79
C ARG A 241 20.00 3.09 2.28
N THR A 242 20.78 2.15 2.81
CA THR A 242 21.25 2.25 4.20
C THR A 242 22.37 3.27 4.37
N GLY A 243 22.90 3.86 3.29
CA GLY A 243 23.87 4.96 3.38
C GLY A 243 25.18 4.60 4.10
N GLY A 244 25.53 3.31 4.16
CA GLY A 244 26.70 2.83 4.92
C GLY A 244 26.45 2.61 6.42
N MET A 245 25.21 2.76 6.90
CA MET A 245 24.85 2.46 8.29
C MET A 245 25.19 1.02 8.67
N VAL A 246 25.66 0.84 9.89
CA VAL A 246 26.09 -0.45 10.44
C VAL A 246 25.08 -0.97 11.48
N PRO A 247 24.87 -2.29 11.55
CA PRO A 247 24.06 -2.91 12.60
C PRO A 247 24.56 -2.57 14.01
N LEU A 248 23.63 -2.22 14.88
CA LEU A 248 23.81 -2.07 16.31
C LEU A 248 23.04 -3.18 17.03
N ALA A 249 23.74 -4.04 17.78
CA ALA A 249 23.08 -5.11 18.53
C ALA A 249 22.38 -4.55 19.78
N SER A 250 21.16 -5.01 20.04
CA SER A 250 20.44 -4.65 21.28
C SER A 250 20.97 -5.40 22.50
N GLY A 251 21.48 -6.61 22.29
CA GLY A 251 21.80 -7.55 23.37
C GLY A 251 20.61 -8.38 23.83
N ASP A 252 19.42 -8.19 23.26
CA ASP A 252 18.26 -9.07 23.41
C ASP A 252 18.11 -9.95 22.15
N PRO A 253 18.36 -11.27 22.25
CA PRO A 253 18.21 -12.18 21.12
C PRO A 253 16.80 -12.22 20.52
N ALA A 254 15.75 -12.01 21.32
CA ALA A 254 14.37 -12.01 20.81
C ALA A 254 14.09 -10.77 19.96
N PHE A 255 14.60 -9.62 20.41
CA PHE A 255 14.54 -8.37 19.65
C PHE A 255 15.40 -8.45 18.39
N ASP A 256 16.68 -8.83 18.52
CA ASP A 256 17.64 -8.90 17.40
C ASP A 256 17.22 -9.92 16.32
N ALA A 257 16.39 -10.91 16.65
CA ALA A 257 15.82 -11.84 15.69
C ALA A 257 14.70 -11.23 14.82
N ARG A 258 14.00 -10.20 15.31
CA ARG A 258 12.84 -9.59 14.64
C ARG A 258 13.11 -8.19 14.12
N TRP A 259 13.98 -7.45 14.78
CA TRP A 259 14.27 -6.04 14.52
C TRP A 259 15.77 -5.83 14.37
N LEU A 260 16.12 -4.88 13.51
CA LEU A 260 17.50 -4.49 13.25
C LEU A 260 17.61 -2.98 13.37
N LEU A 261 18.42 -2.51 14.31
CA LEU A 261 18.83 -1.12 14.39
C LEU A 261 20.11 -0.92 13.58
N LEU A 262 20.08 0.02 12.66
CA LEU A 262 21.21 0.48 11.85
C LEU A 262 21.57 1.89 12.30
N ALA A 263 22.85 2.12 12.58
CA ALA A 263 23.39 3.39 13.04
C ALA A 263 24.34 3.97 11.98
N ALA A 264 24.25 5.28 11.72
CA ALA A 264 25.20 5.97 10.85
C ALA A 264 26.55 6.17 11.53
N GLU A 265 26.53 6.31 12.86
CA GLU A 265 27.66 6.63 13.71
C GLU A 265 27.50 5.89 15.05
N ASP A 266 28.60 5.69 15.76
CA ASP A 266 28.54 5.17 17.13
C ASP A 266 28.04 6.27 18.09
N ASP A 267 26.74 6.27 18.38
CA ASP A 267 26.09 7.28 19.22
C ASP A 267 25.49 6.66 20.50
N PRO A 268 25.83 7.16 21.70
CA PRO A 268 25.27 6.67 22.96
C PRO A 268 23.74 6.69 23.03
N ARG A 269 23.09 7.65 22.36
CA ARG A 269 21.63 7.73 22.27
C ARG A 269 21.05 6.52 21.54
N LEU A 270 21.76 6.00 20.53
CA LEU A 270 21.35 4.81 19.78
C LEU A 270 21.58 3.52 20.58
N HIS A 271 22.64 3.44 21.38
CA HIS A 271 22.81 2.33 22.34
C HIS A 271 21.67 2.29 23.36
N ARG A 272 21.28 3.46 23.90
CA ARG A 272 20.11 3.53 24.79
C ARG A 272 18.83 3.10 24.11
N LEU A 273 18.57 3.60 22.89
CA LEU A 273 17.43 3.17 22.09
C LEU A 273 17.44 1.65 21.86
N ALA A 274 18.61 1.10 21.53
CA ALA A 274 18.79 -0.33 21.31
C ALA A 274 18.52 -1.17 22.56
N GLN A 275 18.69 -0.62 23.75
CA GLN A 275 18.53 -1.32 25.03
C GLN A 275 17.25 -0.93 25.77
N ASP A 276 16.40 -0.08 25.19
CA ASP A 276 15.22 0.45 25.87
C ASP A 276 14.11 -0.62 25.97
N PRO A 277 13.73 -1.05 27.18
CA PRO A 277 12.76 -2.14 27.36
C PRO A 277 11.34 -1.74 26.95
N ALA A 278 10.99 -0.45 27.00
CA ALA A 278 9.67 0.00 26.57
C ALA A 278 9.57 -0.05 25.04
N VAL A 279 10.63 0.35 24.33
CA VAL A 279 10.73 0.23 22.87
C VAL A 279 10.69 -1.24 22.45
N HIS A 280 11.44 -2.12 23.13
CA HIS A 280 11.41 -3.56 22.85
C HIS A 280 10.03 -4.17 23.03
N GLY A 281 9.39 -3.92 24.18
CA GLY A 281 8.06 -4.46 24.48
C GLY A 281 7.00 -3.99 23.48
N LEU A 282 7.06 -2.73 23.04
CA LEU A 282 6.17 -2.21 22.01
C LEU A 282 6.41 -2.88 20.66
N LEU A 283 7.66 -2.89 20.18
CA LEU A 283 8.00 -3.39 18.84
C LEU A 283 7.76 -4.90 18.71
N LEU A 284 8.08 -5.68 19.74
CA LEU A 284 7.78 -7.12 19.78
C LEU A 284 6.27 -7.41 19.83
N GLY A 285 5.46 -6.44 20.28
CA GLY A 285 4.00 -6.51 20.24
C GLY A 285 3.37 -6.16 18.89
N THR A 286 4.15 -5.72 17.90
CA THR A 286 3.64 -5.29 16.58
C THR A 286 3.66 -6.41 15.54
N ASP A 287 3.06 -6.14 14.38
CA ASP A 287 3.05 -7.01 13.20
C ASP A 287 4.31 -6.87 12.31
N ASP A 288 5.29 -6.07 12.74
CA ASP A 288 6.47 -5.63 11.98
C ASP A 288 6.16 -5.07 10.58
N GLY A 289 5.03 -4.37 10.45
CA GLY A 289 4.68 -3.63 9.22
C GLY A 289 5.33 -2.25 9.10
N ASP A 290 5.98 -1.78 10.16
CA ASP A 290 6.49 -0.41 10.26
C ASP A 290 8.02 -0.37 10.21
N GLU A 291 8.56 0.71 9.65
CA GLU A 291 9.99 1.01 9.65
C GLU A 291 10.22 2.43 10.16
N PHE A 292 11.27 2.64 10.96
CA PHE A 292 11.58 3.92 11.58
C PHE A 292 12.93 4.44 11.12
N TRP A 293 13.09 5.76 11.03
CA TRP A 293 14.36 6.38 10.71
C TRP A 293 14.42 7.81 11.22
N SER A 294 15.63 8.34 11.31
CA SER A 294 15.87 9.77 11.45
C SER A 294 16.14 10.40 10.08
N GLY A 295 15.49 11.51 9.75
CA GLY A 295 15.73 12.21 8.48
C GLY A 295 15.06 13.56 8.43
N ALA A 296 15.67 14.53 7.73
CA ALA A 296 15.17 15.90 7.59
C ALA A 296 14.75 16.55 8.92
N GLY A 297 15.51 16.31 10.01
CA GLY A 297 15.22 16.86 11.34
C GLY A 297 14.07 16.18 12.10
N HIS A 298 13.60 15.02 11.63
CA HIS A 298 12.51 14.26 12.25
C HIS A 298 12.95 12.85 12.65
N VAL A 299 12.23 12.26 13.60
CA VAL A 299 12.11 10.82 13.77
C VAL A 299 10.80 10.39 13.14
N CYS A 300 10.87 9.45 12.21
CA CYS A 300 9.76 9.07 11.36
C CYS A 300 9.43 7.59 11.52
N ALA A 301 8.16 7.26 11.29
CA ALA A 301 7.63 5.92 11.09
C ALA A 301 6.99 5.87 9.70
N VAL A 302 7.19 4.77 8.97
CA VAL A 302 6.53 4.53 7.68
C VAL A 302 5.90 3.15 7.65
N ARG A 303 4.72 3.09 7.03
CA ARG A 303 4.04 1.85 6.68
C ARG A 303 3.69 1.86 5.19
N PRO A 304 3.87 0.74 4.44
CA PRO A 304 3.48 0.62 3.04
C PRO A 304 1.95 0.43 2.90
N ASP A 305 1.21 1.43 3.35
CA ASP A 305 -0.25 1.48 3.42
C ASP A 305 -0.69 2.94 3.48
N GLY A 306 -1.98 3.24 3.58
CA GLY A 306 -2.49 4.59 3.84
C GLY A 306 -2.80 4.85 5.31
N HIS A 307 -2.89 6.13 5.69
CA HIS A 307 -3.32 6.49 7.04
C HIS A 307 -4.76 6.06 7.33
N ARG A 308 -4.94 5.59 8.56
CA ARG A 308 -6.21 5.34 9.24
C ARG A 308 -6.05 5.73 10.72
N PRO A 309 -7.13 6.01 11.46
CA PRO A 309 -7.04 6.43 12.87
C PRO A 309 -6.18 5.50 13.73
N GLN A 310 -6.33 4.18 13.56
CA GLN A 310 -5.59 3.19 14.34
C GLN A 310 -4.08 3.23 14.06
N LEU A 311 -3.69 3.55 12.82
CA LEU A 311 -2.28 3.68 12.45
C LEU A 311 -1.67 4.96 13.05
N LEU A 312 -2.43 6.06 13.07
CA LEU A 312 -1.99 7.32 13.70
C LEU A 312 -1.74 7.12 15.20
N GLU A 313 -2.66 6.48 15.90
CA GLU A 313 -2.52 6.17 17.33
C GLU A 313 -1.35 5.21 17.58
N HIS A 314 -1.18 4.21 16.72
CA HIS A 314 -0.08 3.26 16.78
C HIS A 314 1.29 3.94 16.59
N HIS A 315 1.47 4.71 15.52
CA HIS A 315 2.68 5.48 15.28
C HIS A 315 2.94 6.49 16.39
N ALA A 316 1.92 7.17 16.91
CA ALA A 316 2.09 8.11 18.02
C ALA A 316 2.67 7.43 19.27
N ARG A 317 2.21 6.23 19.62
CA ARG A 317 2.76 5.45 20.76
C ARG A 317 4.22 5.07 20.53
N LEU A 318 4.54 4.54 19.34
CA LEU A 318 5.89 4.09 19.01
C LEU A 318 6.89 5.25 18.93
N LEU A 319 6.52 6.33 18.24
CA LEU A 319 7.34 7.53 18.13
C LEU A 319 7.55 8.19 19.50
N SER A 320 6.53 8.19 20.38
CA SER A 320 6.69 8.66 21.76
C SER A 320 7.76 7.87 22.52
N ALA A 321 7.75 6.54 22.43
CA ALA A 321 8.76 5.71 23.08
C ALA A 321 10.16 5.91 22.47
N ILE A 322 10.28 5.92 21.15
CA ILE A 322 11.56 6.10 20.44
C ILE A 322 12.16 7.49 20.75
N VAL A 323 11.36 8.55 20.64
CA VAL A 323 11.81 9.92 20.92
C VAL A 323 12.20 10.07 22.39
N ALA A 324 11.45 9.48 23.32
CA ALA A 324 11.80 9.48 24.73
C ALA A 324 13.15 8.77 24.98
N ALA A 325 13.37 7.59 24.40
CA ALA A 325 14.62 6.84 24.55
C ALA A 325 15.83 7.61 23.99
N LEU A 326 15.65 8.30 22.85
CA LEU A 326 16.68 9.14 22.25
C LEU A 326 17.00 10.38 23.12
N GLY A 327 15.98 10.99 23.72
CA GLY A 327 16.10 12.19 24.55
C GLY A 327 16.50 11.93 26.02
N ALA A 328 16.37 10.70 26.51
CA ALA A 328 16.63 10.32 27.90
C ALA A 328 18.13 10.42 28.24
N GLY A 329 18.61 11.62 28.59
CA GLY A 329 19.97 11.89 29.05
C GLY A 329 20.64 13.10 28.38
N GLY A 330 19.86 14.07 27.89
CA GLY A 330 20.32 15.45 27.82
C GLY A 330 20.30 16.05 29.23
N TYR A 331 21.45 16.55 29.67
CA TYR A 331 21.61 17.26 30.93
C TYR A 331 20.84 18.57 30.95
#